data_AF-A0A9Q9N0L8-F1
#
_entry.id   AF-A0A9Q9N0L8-F1
#
_cell.length_a   1.000
_cell.length_b   1.000
_cell.length_c   1.000
_cell.angle_alpha   90.00
_cell.angle_beta   90.00
_cell.angle_gamma   90.00
#
_symmetry.space_group_name_H-M   'P 1'
#
loop_
_entity.id
_entity.type
_entity.pdbx_description
1 polymer ?
#
loop_
_entity_poly.entity_id
_entity_poly.type
_entity_poly.pdbx_seq_one_letter_code
_entity_poly.pdbx_strand_id
1 'polypeptide(L)'
;MSEIMDLVVIEKKNAMAVFTNNDQLDPLIEAIEKEARSLVPDVTTKKGRDAIASMAHKVARSKTYIDNAGKDLVAELKALPKQIDESRRVVRERLDALKDEVRRPLTEWEAEQERIKAEEAMNALHAEALEMNIKFDQELAAKFEADHEMALLMDKDIDRERADKAAEAERQRIAREEEIKRQAEEKAKREAAEKAQREIDAAAAREREAILAKERAERERIEAQQRAEREQREAAERAEREKQAAVEAERRKAQEEADRIRREAEQREQARLAEEKRKADEQVRREADVKHRKAVGTEIVKALLAKTSLTRNQAIEVLLAIKDGNIPHTGINY
;
A
#
# COMPACT_ATOMS: atom_id res chain seq x y z
N MET A 1 -5.83 -151.88 9.28
CA MET A 1 -4.93 -153.03 9.02
C MET A 1 -4.99 -153.35 7.53
N SER A 2 -4.24 -152.60 6.73
CA SER A 2 -4.00 -152.89 5.31
C SER A 2 -2.66 -153.60 5.25
N GLU A 3 -2.63 -154.85 4.80
CA GLU A 3 -1.39 -155.61 4.63
C GLU A 3 -0.45 -154.87 3.67
N ILE A 4 0.69 -154.42 4.18
CA ILE A 4 1.73 -153.73 3.41
C ILE A 4 2.60 -154.82 2.79
N MET A 5 2.33 -155.14 1.53
CA MET A 5 3.08 -156.11 0.70
C MET A 5 4.29 -155.47 0.02
N ASP A 6 5.10 -154.70 0.77
CA ASP A 6 6.35 -154.11 0.28
C ASP A 6 7.54 -154.68 1.09
N LEU A 7 8.64 -155.00 0.40
CA LEU A 7 9.78 -155.73 0.98
C LEU A 7 10.58 -154.94 2.04
N VAL A 8 10.42 -153.62 2.07
CA VAL A 8 11.08 -152.71 3.01
C VAL A 8 10.12 -151.57 3.34
N VAL A 9 10.00 -151.24 4.63
CA VAL A 9 9.24 -150.09 5.12
C VAL A 9 10.22 -149.08 5.71
N ILE A 10 10.25 -147.87 5.15
CA ILE A 10 11.03 -146.74 5.70
C ILE A 10 10.05 -145.92 6.55
N GLU A 11 10.19 -146.02 7.88
CA GLU A 11 9.41 -145.17 8.77
C GLU A 11 9.81 -143.69 8.61
N LYS A 12 8.83 -142.79 8.53
CA LYS A 12 9.04 -141.34 8.32
C LYS A 12 10.03 -140.70 9.30
N LYS A 13 10.12 -141.21 10.54
CA LYS A 13 11.04 -140.72 11.58
C LYS A 13 12.51 -141.03 11.28
N ASN A 14 12.78 -142.09 10.51
CA ASN A 14 14.13 -142.52 10.13
C ASN A 14 14.48 -142.13 8.69
N ALA A 15 13.51 -141.63 7.91
CA ALA A 15 13.71 -141.25 6.51
C ALA A 15 14.86 -140.25 6.31
N MET A 16 14.99 -139.24 7.19
CA MET A 16 16.12 -138.30 7.13
C MET A 16 17.47 -138.99 7.28
N ALA A 17 17.60 -139.88 8.27
CA ALA A 17 18.85 -140.60 8.52
C ALA A 17 19.17 -141.60 7.39
N VAL A 18 18.14 -142.25 6.84
CA VAL A 18 18.27 -143.20 5.73
C VAL A 18 18.71 -142.49 4.44
N PHE A 19 18.14 -141.33 4.09
CA PHE A 19 18.52 -140.61 2.85
C PHE A 19 19.75 -139.71 2.98
N THR A 20 20.27 -139.49 4.19
CA THR A 20 21.49 -138.70 4.43
C THR A 20 22.74 -139.56 4.53
N ASN A 21 22.63 -140.79 5.05
CA ASN A 21 23.74 -141.72 5.21
C ASN A 21 23.60 -142.89 4.23
N ASN A 22 24.45 -142.92 3.19
CA ASN A 22 24.45 -144.00 2.18
C ASN A 22 24.58 -145.40 2.82
N ASP A 23 25.27 -145.50 3.96
CA ASP A 23 25.46 -146.73 4.73
C ASP A 23 24.16 -147.35 5.28
N GLN A 24 23.04 -146.62 5.28
CA GLN A 24 21.73 -147.11 5.71
C GLN A 24 20.81 -147.47 4.54
N LEU A 25 21.14 -147.04 3.32
CA LEU A 25 20.42 -147.42 2.10
C LEU A 25 20.93 -148.75 1.56
N ASP A 26 22.25 -148.96 1.60
CA ASP A 26 22.88 -150.18 1.08
C ASP A 26 22.32 -151.46 1.73
N PRO A 27 22.15 -151.56 3.07
CA PRO A 27 21.56 -152.74 3.70
C PRO A 27 20.10 -153.00 3.31
N LEU A 28 19.33 -151.94 3.04
CA LEU A 28 17.93 -152.05 2.61
C LEU A 28 17.84 -152.54 1.17
N ILE A 29 18.73 -152.07 0.30
CA ILE A 29 18.85 -152.53 -1.09
C ILE A 29 19.34 -153.99 -1.09
N GLU A 30 20.36 -154.33 -0.31
CA GLU A 30 20.88 -155.69 -0.17
C GLU A 30 19.80 -156.69 0.31
N ALA A 31 18.92 -156.28 1.23
CA ALA A 31 17.80 -157.11 1.65
C ALA A 31 16.81 -157.41 0.50
N ILE A 32 16.51 -156.39 -0.32
CA ILE A 32 15.67 -156.55 -1.51
C ILE A 32 16.36 -157.43 -2.55
N GLU A 33 17.67 -157.25 -2.77
CA GLU A 33 18.45 -158.07 -3.70
C GLU A 33 18.53 -159.54 -3.26
N LYS A 34 18.74 -159.78 -1.96
CA LYS A 34 18.82 -161.13 -1.40
C LYS A 34 17.51 -161.89 -1.58
N GLU A 35 16.38 -161.24 -1.35
CA GLU A 35 15.06 -161.83 -1.55
C GLU A 35 14.70 -161.99 -3.03
N ALA A 36 15.11 -161.04 -3.89
CA ALA A 36 14.91 -161.17 -5.32
C ALA A 36 15.74 -162.32 -5.94
N ARG A 37 16.96 -162.55 -5.43
CA ARG A 37 17.89 -163.60 -5.90
C ARG A 37 17.63 -164.98 -5.26
N SER A 38 16.91 -165.05 -4.15
CA SER A 38 16.57 -166.33 -3.50
C SER A 38 15.51 -167.13 -4.27
N LEU A 39 14.75 -166.47 -5.16
CA LEU A 39 13.81 -167.12 -6.06
C LEU A 39 14.56 -167.90 -7.13
N VAL A 40 14.54 -169.24 -7.07
CA VAL A 40 15.10 -170.11 -8.13
C VAL A 40 14.22 -169.99 -9.38
N PRO A 41 14.70 -169.42 -10.49
CA PRO A 41 13.85 -169.16 -11.65
C PRO A 41 13.57 -170.44 -12.44
N ASP A 42 12.30 -170.86 -12.49
CA ASP A 42 11.83 -171.88 -13.43
C ASP A 42 11.01 -171.22 -14.54
N VAL A 43 11.63 -171.00 -15.70
CA VAL A 43 10.97 -170.38 -16.86
C VAL A 43 10.17 -171.38 -17.70
N THR A 44 10.29 -172.67 -17.42
CA THR A 44 9.66 -173.74 -18.21
C THR A 44 8.17 -173.89 -17.85
N THR A 45 7.80 -173.59 -16.60
CA THR A 45 6.40 -173.65 -16.12
C THR A 45 5.73 -172.27 -16.10
N LYS A 46 4.40 -172.24 -16.33
CA LYS A 46 3.61 -170.99 -16.22
C LYS A 46 3.69 -170.40 -14.81
N LYS A 47 3.61 -171.25 -13.78
CA LYS A 47 3.70 -170.84 -12.37
C LYS A 47 5.05 -170.19 -12.04
N GLY A 48 6.16 -170.70 -12.57
CA GLY A 48 7.47 -170.10 -12.36
C GLY A 48 7.63 -168.74 -13.05
N ARG A 49 7.09 -168.58 -14.28
CA ARG A 49 7.03 -167.26 -14.96
C ARG A 49 6.18 -166.25 -14.20
N ASP A 50 5.02 -166.65 -13.67
CA ASP A 50 4.14 -165.78 -12.87
C ASP A 50 4.82 -165.37 -11.55
N ALA A 51 5.58 -166.26 -10.91
CA ALA A 51 6.36 -165.96 -9.70
C ALA A 51 7.49 -164.95 -9.97
N ILE A 52 8.20 -165.08 -11.10
CA ILE A 52 9.23 -164.13 -11.52
C ILE A 52 8.61 -162.75 -11.78
N ALA A 53 7.47 -162.69 -12.49
CA ALA A 53 6.76 -161.44 -12.74
C ALA A 53 6.27 -160.78 -11.45
N SER A 54 5.77 -161.56 -10.49
CA SER A 54 5.34 -161.05 -9.18
C SER A 54 6.51 -160.48 -8.38
N MET A 55 7.66 -161.17 -8.34
CA MET A 55 8.85 -160.68 -7.64
C MET A 55 9.40 -159.39 -8.28
N ALA A 56 9.46 -159.33 -9.62
CA ALA A 56 9.85 -158.11 -10.33
C ALA A 56 8.91 -156.92 -10.01
N HIS A 57 7.60 -157.17 -9.92
CA HIS A 57 6.64 -156.14 -9.53
C HIS A 57 6.83 -155.67 -8.08
N LYS A 58 7.18 -156.57 -7.14
CA LYS A 58 7.51 -156.19 -5.76
C LYS A 58 8.74 -155.29 -5.69
N VAL A 59 9.81 -155.63 -6.42
CA VAL A 59 11.02 -154.79 -6.52
C VAL A 59 10.69 -153.41 -7.10
N ALA A 60 9.86 -153.34 -8.15
CA ALA A 60 9.44 -152.07 -8.76
C ALA A 60 8.62 -151.18 -7.81
N ARG A 61 7.76 -151.80 -6.99
CA ARG A 61 6.99 -151.09 -5.94
C ARG A 61 7.90 -150.55 -4.84
N SER A 62 8.81 -151.38 -4.33
CA SER A 62 9.77 -150.96 -3.31
C SER A 62 10.66 -149.82 -3.79
N LYS A 63 11.12 -149.83 -5.05
CA LYS A 63 11.83 -148.69 -5.66
C LYS A 63 11.01 -147.40 -5.62
N THR A 64 9.76 -147.48 -6.07
CA THR A 64 8.86 -146.31 -6.16
C THR A 64 8.54 -145.74 -4.78
N TYR A 65 8.37 -146.62 -3.79
CA TYR A 65 8.13 -146.23 -2.40
C TYR A 65 9.34 -145.47 -1.81
N ILE A 66 10.57 -145.98 -2.00
CA ILE A 66 11.80 -145.33 -1.53
C ILE A 66 11.96 -143.95 -2.21
N ASP A 67 11.77 -143.84 -3.52
CA ASP A 67 11.86 -142.56 -4.25
C ASP A 67 10.82 -141.54 -3.76
N ASN A 68 9.57 -141.95 -3.55
CA ASN A 68 8.53 -141.07 -3.02
C ASN A 68 8.82 -140.62 -1.59
N ALA A 69 9.33 -141.50 -0.72
CA ALA A 69 9.71 -141.12 0.65
C ALA A 69 10.83 -140.07 0.68
N GLY A 70 11.80 -140.16 -0.23
CA GLY A 70 12.85 -139.14 -0.39
C GLY A 70 12.29 -137.80 -0.92
N LYS A 71 11.35 -137.85 -1.88
CA LYS A 71 10.69 -136.64 -2.42
C LYS A 71 9.87 -135.90 -1.35
N ASP A 72 9.09 -136.63 -0.56
CA ASP A 72 8.27 -136.06 0.52
C ASP A 72 9.17 -135.39 1.57
N LEU A 73 10.27 -136.03 1.96
CA LEU A 73 11.26 -135.46 2.90
C LEU A 73 11.87 -134.16 2.37
N VAL A 74 12.27 -134.12 1.09
CA VAL A 74 12.82 -132.91 0.46
C VAL A 74 11.78 -131.81 0.36
N ALA A 75 10.51 -132.14 0.13
CA ALA A 75 9.41 -131.17 0.10
C ALA A 75 9.18 -130.54 1.48
N GLU A 76 9.17 -131.35 2.55
CA GLU A 76 9.07 -130.87 3.94
C GLU A 76 10.27 -129.98 4.31
N LEU A 77 11.50 -130.40 3.98
CA LEU A 77 12.71 -129.61 4.21
C LEU A 77 12.70 -128.27 3.49
N LYS A 78 12.21 -128.22 2.24
CA LYS A 78 12.10 -126.98 1.47
C LYS A 78 11.00 -126.05 1.98
N ALA A 79 10.01 -126.56 2.71
CA ALA A 79 8.96 -125.75 3.32
C ALA A 79 9.42 -125.03 4.61
N LEU A 80 10.39 -125.61 5.35
CA LEU A 80 10.88 -125.06 6.62
C LEU A 80 11.49 -123.64 6.50
N PRO A 81 12.35 -123.31 5.53
CA PRO A 81 12.88 -121.95 5.38
C PRO A 81 11.80 -120.88 5.27
N LYS A 82 10.74 -121.12 4.48
CA LYS A 82 9.63 -120.18 4.31
C LYS A 82 8.89 -119.93 5.64
N GLN A 83 8.71 -120.97 6.45
CA GLN A 83 8.08 -120.84 7.78
C GLN A 83 8.98 -120.08 8.77
N ILE A 84 10.30 -120.29 8.68
CA ILE A 84 11.28 -119.57 9.51
C ILE A 84 11.29 -118.09 9.16
N ASP A 85 11.31 -117.73 7.88
CA ASP A 85 11.31 -116.33 7.43
C ASP A 85 10.03 -115.60 7.85
N GLU A 86 8.88 -116.26 7.72
CA GLU A 86 7.61 -115.71 8.18
C GLU A 86 7.61 -115.49 9.70
N SER A 87 8.12 -116.45 10.47
CA SER A 87 8.26 -116.31 11.92
C SER A 87 9.21 -115.16 12.29
N ARG A 88 10.32 -115.00 11.56
CA ARG A 88 11.28 -113.90 11.74
C ARG A 88 10.64 -112.53 11.43
N ARG A 89 9.79 -112.46 10.41
CA ARG A 89 9.03 -111.26 10.05
C ARG A 89 8.07 -110.87 11.18
N VAL A 90 7.27 -111.82 11.66
CA VAL A 90 6.32 -111.59 12.76
C VAL A 90 7.04 -111.14 14.03
N VAL A 91 8.19 -111.73 14.36
CA VAL A 91 8.99 -111.31 15.52
C VAL A 91 9.45 -109.87 15.36
N ARG A 92 9.98 -109.49 14.19
CA ARG A 92 10.44 -108.12 13.94
C ARG A 92 9.31 -107.11 14.10
N GLU A 93 8.19 -107.33 13.41
CA GLU A 93 7.04 -106.42 13.44
C GLU A 93 6.47 -106.26 14.85
N ARG A 94 6.37 -107.35 15.62
CA ARG A 94 5.88 -107.28 17.02
C ARG A 94 6.84 -106.56 17.95
N LEU A 95 8.14 -106.78 17.80
CA LEU A 95 9.14 -106.12 18.66
C LEU A 95 9.30 -104.64 18.31
N ASP A 96 9.22 -104.27 17.04
CA ASP A 96 9.21 -102.87 16.61
C ASP A 96 7.96 -102.14 17.13
N ALA A 97 6.77 -102.74 16.99
CA ALA A 97 5.54 -102.19 17.55
C ALA A 97 5.61 -102.03 19.09
N LEU A 98 6.17 -103.01 19.80
CA LEU A 98 6.35 -102.94 21.25
C LEU A 98 7.34 -101.84 21.65
N LYS A 99 8.43 -101.66 20.89
CA LYS A 99 9.39 -100.58 21.12
C LYS A 99 8.72 -99.21 20.98
N ASP A 100 7.91 -99.02 19.94
CA ASP A 100 7.20 -97.77 19.72
C ASP A 100 6.16 -97.50 20.81
N GLU A 101 5.42 -98.53 21.25
CA GLU A 101 4.49 -98.43 22.37
C GLU A 101 5.19 -98.06 23.69
N VAL A 102 6.33 -98.68 23.99
CA VAL A 102 7.14 -98.37 25.18
C VAL A 102 7.72 -96.96 25.11
N ARG A 103 8.06 -96.46 23.91
CA ARG A 103 8.60 -95.11 23.71
C ARG A 103 7.53 -94.02 23.65
N ARG A 104 6.27 -94.38 23.35
CA ARG A 104 5.17 -93.43 23.17
C ARG A 104 4.97 -92.48 24.36
N PRO A 105 4.93 -92.95 25.63
CA PRO A 105 4.76 -92.04 26.78
C PRO A 105 5.87 -91.00 26.90
N LEU A 106 7.12 -91.36 26.58
CA LEU A 106 8.23 -90.41 26.59
C LEU A 106 8.07 -89.37 25.48
N THR A 107 7.68 -89.80 24.29
CA THR A 107 7.49 -88.90 23.14
C THR A 107 6.34 -87.92 23.40
N GLU A 108 5.25 -88.39 24.00
CA GLU A 108 4.11 -87.54 24.40
C GLU A 108 4.51 -86.54 25.50
N TRP A 109 5.31 -86.98 26.48
CA TRP A 109 5.82 -86.09 27.52
C TRP A 109 6.79 -85.02 26.97
N GLU A 110 7.71 -85.40 26.08
CA GLU A 110 8.63 -84.45 25.41
C GLU A 110 7.85 -83.38 24.62
N ALA A 111 6.82 -83.79 23.86
CA ALA A 111 5.96 -82.87 23.12
C ALA A 111 5.15 -81.93 24.04
N GLU A 112 4.64 -82.45 25.15
CA GLU A 112 3.93 -81.63 26.15
C GLU A 112 4.87 -80.63 26.83
N GLN A 113 6.10 -81.03 27.14
CA GLN A 113 7.12 -80.12 27.70
C GLN A 113 7.51 -79.02 26.72
N GLU A 114 7.61 -79.31 25.42
CA GLU A 114 7.81 -78.28 24.41
C GLU A 114 6.62 -77.31 24.34
N ARG A 115 5.38 -77.82 24.43
CA ARG A 115 4.18 -76.97 24.44
C ARG A 115 4.15 -76.07 25.68
N ILE A 116 4.42 -76.61 26.87
CA ILE A 116 4.47 -75.84 28.12
C ILE A 116 5.54 -74.76 28.03
N LYS A 117 6.74 -75.07 27.54
CA LYS A 117 7.80 -74.06 27.36
C LYS A 117 7.40 -72.96 26.37
N ALA A 118 6.73 -73.31 25.28
CA ALA A 118 6.23 -72.33 24.32
C ALA A 118 5.14 -71.43 24.92
N GLU A 119 4.23 -72.00 25.72
CA GLU A 119 3.18 -71.26 26.43
C GLU A 119 3.76 -70.36 27.52
N GLU A 120 4.72 -70.83 28.31
CA GLU A 120 5.43 -70.03 29.31
C GLU A 120 6.19 -68.86 28.66
N ALA A 121 6.85 -69.10 27.52
CA ALA A 121 7.51 -68.04 26.76
C ALA A 121 6.50 -66.99 26.25
N MET A 122 5.34 -67.43 25.77
CA MET A 122 4.28 -66.52 25.32
C MET A 122 3.69 -65.72 26.50
N ASN A 123 3.44 -66.37 27.63
CA ASN A 123 2.94 -65.71 28.84
C ASN A 123 3.95 -64.72 29.41
N ALA A 124 5.26 -65.01 29.35
CA ALA A 124 6.30 -64.08 29.76
C ALA A 124 6.31 -62.81 28.89
N LEU A 125 6.21 -62.97 27.56
CA LEU A 125 6.09 -61.84 26.63
C LEU A 125 4.80 -61.06 26.86
N HIS A 126 3.69 -61.74 27.15
CA HIS A 126 2.42 -61.09 27.45
C HIS A 126 2.49 -60.27 28.75
N ALA A 127 3.13 -60.80 29.80
CA ALA A 127 3.33 -60.09 31.06
C ALA A 127 4.20 -58.84 30.88
N GLU A 128 5.30 -58.94 30.12
CA GLU A 128 6.16 -57.80 29.81
C GLU A 128 5.40 -56.72 29.01
N ALA A 129 4.60 -57.13 28.02
CA ALA A 129 3.77 -56.22 27.26
C ALA A 129 2.72 -55.51 28.15
N LEU A 130 2.12 -56.21 29.10
CA LEU A 130 1.17 -55.63 30.04
C LEU A 130 1.85 -54.59 30.94
N GLU A 131 3.05 -54.88 31.45
CA GLU A 131 3.81 -53.93 32.27
C GLU A 131 4.19 -52.67 31.48
N MET A 132 4.59 -52.83 30.22
CA MET A 132 4.89 -51.71 29.33
C MET A 132 3.65 -50.84 29.07
N ASN A 133 2.49 -51.45 28.84
CA ASN A 133 1.24 -50.73 28.66
C ASN A 133 0.84 -49.95 29.93
N ILE A 134 0.99 -50.56 31.11
CA ILE A 134 0.71 -49.88 32.39
C ILE A 134 1.60 -48.65 32.55
N LYS A 135 2.91 -48.76 32.25
CA LYS A 135 3.83 -47.60 32.31
C LYS A 135 3.43 -46.52 31.32
N PHE A 136 3.08 -46.91 30.10
CA PHE A 136 2.63 -45.98 29.07
C PHE A 136 1.36 -45.21 29.49
N ASP A 137 0.37 -45.91 30.04
CA ASP A 137 -0.88 -45.30 30.52
C ASP A 137 -0.62 -44.33 31.69
N GLN A 138 0.28 -44.69 32.60
CA GLN A 138 0.70 -43.81 33.70
C GLN A 138 1.42 -42.55 33.19
N GLU A 139 2.32 -42.68 32.23
CA GLU A 139 3.01 -41.54 31.61
C GLU A 139 2.04 -40.64 30.85
N LEU A 140 1.06 -41.21 30.16
CA LEU A 140 0.03 -40.46 29.44
C LEU A 140 -0.87 -39.69 30.40
N ALA A 141 -1.28 -40.31 31.51
CA ALA A 141 -2.07 -39.66 32.55
C ALA A 141 -1.30 -38.49 33.19
N ALA A 142 -0.01 -38.68 33.52
CA ALA A 142 0.83 -37.64 34.08
C ALA A 142 1.03 -36.46 33.10
N LYS A 143 1.22 -36.74 31.80
CA LYS A 143 1.30 -35.69 30.77
C LYS A 143 -0.01 -34.92 30.65
N PHE A 144 -1.15 -35.61 30.65
CA PHE A 144 -2.45 -34.96 30.56
C PHE A 144 -2.70 -34.01 31.74
N GLU A 145 -2.34 -34.43 32.96
CA GLU A 145 -2.46 -33.58 34.15
C GLU A 145 -1.54 -32.36 34.07
N ALA A 146 -0.28 -32.53 33.65
CA ALA A 146 0.66 -31.43 33.47
C ALA A 146 0.23 -30.44 32.37
N ASP A 147 -0.26 -30.95 31.23
CA ASP A 147 -0.77 -30.12 30.13
C ASP A 147 -2.03 -29.35 30.57
N HIS A 148 -2.90 -29.98 31.37
CA HIS A 148 -4.08 -29.32 31.92
C HIS A 148 -3.72 -28.20 32.90
N GLU A 149 -2.76 -28.44 33.80
CA GLU A 149 -2.26 -27.40 34.72
C GLU A 149 -1.63 -26.23 33.95
N MET A 150 -0.85 -26.53 32.92
CA MET A 150 -0.27 -25.52 32.03
C MET A 150 -1.35 -24.69 31.33
N ALA A 151 -2.39 -25.35 30.80
CA ALA A 151 -3.50 -24.66 30.15
C ALA A 151 -4.23 -23.70 31.11
N LEU A 152 -4.50 -24.15 32.34
CA LEU A 152 -5.11 -23.29 33.38
C LEU A 152 -4.23 -22.08 33.73
N LEU A 153 -2.91 -22.27 33.79
CA LEU A 153 -1.99 -21.16 34.04
C LEU A 153 -1.99 -20.16 32.88
N MET A 154 -1.95 -20.64 31.64
CA MET A 154 -2.00 -19.80 30.44
C MET A 154 -3.33 -19.02 30.36
N ASP A 155 -4.46 -19.66 30.65
CA ASP A 155 -5.76 -18.97 30.69
C ASP A 155 -5.77 -17.86 31.74
N LYS A 156 -5.19 -18.12 32.92
CA LYS A 156 -5.09 -17.13 33.99
C LYS A 156 -4.22 -15.94 33.61
N ASP A 157 -3.13 -16.16 32.89
CA ASP A 157 -2.26 -15.10 32.39
C ASP A 157 -2.93 -14.30 31.25
N ILE A 158 -3.67 -14.96 30.35
CA ILE A 158 -4.47 -14.30 29.32
C ILE A 158 -5.55 -13.41 29.96
N ASP A 159 -6.24 -13.92 30.99
CA ASP A 159 -7.27 -13.14 31.69
C ASP A 159 -6.65 -11.96 32.46
N ARG A 160 -5.46 -12.11 33.03
CA ARG A 160 -4.70 -11.00 33.61
C ARG A 160 -4.34 -9.96 32.53
N GLU A 161 -3.83 -10.39 31.38
CA GLU A 161 -3.48 -9.47 30.28
C GLU A 161 -4.71 -8.73 29.75
N ARG A 162 -5.87 -9.40 29.65
CA ARG A 162 -7.14 -8.77 29.30
C ARG A 162 -7.57 -7.75 30.33
N ALA A 163 -7.44 -8.06 31.63
CA ALA A 163 -7.75 -7.14 32.71
C ALA A 163 -6.83 -5.92 32.69
N ASP A 164 -5.53 -6.11 32.47
CA ASP A 164 -4.55 -5.04 32.37
C ASP A 164 -4.82 -4.15 31.15
N LYS A 165 -5.11 -4.72 29.98
CA LYS A 165 -5.53 -3.96 28.79
C LYS A 165 -6.82 -3.17 29.02
N ALA A 166 -7.81 -3.76 29.69
CA ALA A 166 -9.04 -3.07 30.03
C ALA A 166 -8.78 -1.91 31.00
N ALA A 167 -7.92 -2.11 32.00
CA ALA A 167 -7.52 -1.07 32.94
C ALA A 167 -6.72 0.06 32.26
N GLU A 168 -5.85 -0.27 31.30
CA GLU A 168 -5.12 0.74 30.52
C GLU A 168 -6.06 1.54 29.60
N ALA A 169 -6.99 0.87 28.93
CA ALA A 169 -8.02 1.53 28.13
C ALA A 169 -8.89 2.48 28.98
N GLU A 170 -9.26 2.06 30.19
CA GLU A 170 -9.98 2.90 31.15
C GLU A 170 -9.16 4.13 31.56
N ARG A 171 -7.87 3.95 31.90
CA ARG A 171 -6.95 5.06 32.22
C ARG A 171 -6.82 6.04 31.04
N GLN A 172 -6.72 5.53 29.82
CA GLN A 172 -6.68 6.36 28.62
C GLN A 172 -8.00 7.12 28.40
N ARG A 173 -9.15 6.52 28.71
CA ARG A 173 -10.44 7.21 28.63
C ARG A 173 -10.52 8.35 29.65
N ILE A 174 -10.17 8.08 30.90
CA ILE A 174 -10.11 9.09 31.97
C ILE A 174 -9.16 10.23 31.59
N ALA A 175 -7.95 9.92 31.12
CA ALA A 175 -6.99 10.94 30.70
C ALA A 175 -7.49 11.79 29.53
N ARG A 176 -8.22 11.20 28.56
CA ARG A 176 -8.86 11.96 27.47
C ARG A 176 -10.00 12.84 27.98
N GLU A 177 -10.83 12.34 28.89
CA GLU A 177 -11.90 13.12 29.51
C GLU A 177 -11.33 14.30 30.31
N GLU A 178 -10.26 14.10 31.07
CA GLU A 178 -9.54 15.15 31.78
C GLU A 178 -8.91 16.17 30.82
N GLU A 179 -8.30 15.72 29.72
CA GLU A 179 -7.73 16.60 28.70
C GLU A 179 -8.82 17.43 28.01
N ILE A 180 -9.96 16.82 27.66
CA ILE A 180 -11.12 17.53 27.10
C ILE A 180 -11.63 18.57 28.09
N LYS A 181 -11.72 18.23 29.38
CA LYS A 181 -12.12 19.17 30.43
C LYS A 181 -11.12 20.33 30.54
N ARG A 182 -9.82 20.05 30.52
CA ARG A 182 -8.77 21.08 30.54
C ARG A 182 -8.84 21.98 29.31
N GLN A 183 -9.05 21.41 28.12
CA GLN A 183 -9.20 22.17 26.88
C GLN A 183 -10.48 23.02 26.90
N ALA A 184 -11.58 22.51 27.46
CA ALA A 184 -12.80 23.28 27.64
C ALA A 184 -12.61 24.45 28.63
N GLU A 185 -11.93 24.21 29.75
CA GLU A 185 -11.57 25.26 30.72
C GLU A 185 -10.62 26.30 30.13
N GLU A 186 -9.61 25.86 29.36
CA GLU A 186 -8.67 26.76 28.69
C GLU A 186 -9.37 27.57 27.58
N LYS A 187 -10.23 26.93 26.79
CA LYS A 187 -11.05 27.62 25.78
C LYS A 187 -11.97 28.64 26.43
N ALA A 188 -12.63 28.28 27.54
CA ALA A 188 -13.45 29.23 28.29
C ALA A 188 -12.63 30.41 28.83
N LYS A 189 -11.41 30.18 29.34
CA LYS A 189 -10.49 31.24 29.76
C LYS A 189 -10.04 32.12 28.60
N ARG A 190 -9.71 31.53 27.44
CA ARG A 190 -9.31 32.27 26.23
C ARG A 190 -10.47 33.09 25.69
N GLU A 191 -11.68 32.54 25.61
CA GLU A 191 -12.87 33.26 25.19
C GLU A 191 -13.23 34.39 26.18
N ALA A 192 -13.07 34.17 27.48
CA ALA A 192 -13.26 35.22 28.50
C ALA A 192 -12.18 36.32 28.38
N ALA A 193 -10.92 35.96 28.16
CA ALA A 193 -9.84 36.90 27.94
C ALA A 193 -10.01 37.69 26.63
N GLU A 194 -10.47 37.04 25.55
CA GLU A 194 -10.76 37.69 24.28
C GLU A 194 -11.95 38.63 24.39
N LYS A 195 -13.01 38.25 25.12
CA LYS A 195 -14.13 39.15 25.43
C LYS A 195 -13.67 40.36 26.23
N ALA A 196 -12.86 40.15 27.27
CA ALA A 196 -12.29 41.25 28.06
C ALA A 196 -11.41 42.17 27.20
N GLN A 197 -10.58 41.61 26.31
CA GLN A 197 -9.76 42.40 25.40
C GLN A 197 -10.62 43.18 24.39
N ARG A 198 -11.68 42.57 23.84
CA ARG A 198 -12.64 43.27 22.96
C ARG A 198 -13.37 44.39 23.70
N GLU A 199 -13.69 44.23 24.98
CA GLU A 199 -14.27 45.28 25.80
C GLU A 199 -13.28 46.42 26.07
N ILE A 200 -12.01 46.11 26.34
CA ILE A 200 -10.93 47.09 26.48
C ILE A 200 -10.70 47.84 25.16
N ASP A 201 -10.62 47.13 24.03
CA ASP A 201 -10.42 47.73 22.71
C ASP A 201 -11.64 48.56 22.29
N ALA A 202 -12.86 48.12 22.61
CA ALA A 202 -14.07 48.90 22.39
C ALA A 202 -14.13 50.15 23.29
N ALA A 203 -13.69 50.05 24.53
CA ALA A 203 -13.57 51.20 25.43
C ALA A 203 -12.51 52.19 24.92
N ALA A 204 -11.35 51.70 24.48
CA ALA A 204 -10.30 52.52 23.87
C ALA A 204 -10.76 53.17 22.55
N ALA A 205 -11.55 52.47 21.74
CA ALA A 205 -12.16 53.04 20.52
C ALA A 205 -13.16 54.15 20.85
N ARG A 206 -14.01 53.96 21.87
CA ARG A 206 -14.93 55.01 22.36
C ARG A 206 -14.18 56.20 22.94
N GLU A 207 -13.09 55.97 23.67
CA GLU A 207 -12.25 57.04 24.19
C GLU A 207 -11.56 57.82 23.06
N ARG A 208 -11.00 57.13 22.07
CA ARG A 208 -10.43 57.75 20.86
C ARG A 208 -11.48 58.52 20.06
N GLU A 209 -12.68 57.98 19.93
CA GLU A 209 -13.79 58.67 19.26
C GLU A 209 -14.24 59.91 20.05
N ALA A 210 -14.29 59.83 21.39
CA ALA A 210 -14.58 60.97 22.25
C ALA A 210 -13.48 62.04 22.19
N ILE A 211 -12.20 61.65 22.11
CA ILE A 211 -11.07 62.58 21.91
C ILE A 211 -11.16 63.22 20.53
N LEU A 212 -11.38 62.45 19.47
CA LEU A 212 -11.55 62.97 18.10
C LEU A 212 -12.80 63.84 17.97
N ALA A 213 -13.87 63.59 18.74
CA ALA A 213 -15.04 64.44 18.80
C ALA A 213 -14.75 65.75 19.56
N LYS A 214 -13.99 65.69 20.66
CA LYS A 214 -13.52 66.88 21.39
C LYS A 214 -12.57 67.73 20.54
N GLU A 215 -11.63 67.12 19.82
CA GLU A 215 -10.73 67.82 18.89
C GLU A 215 -11.50 68.42 17.72
N ARG A 216 -12.52 67.73 17.18
CA ARG A 216 -13.41 68.30 16.16
C ARG A 216 -14.20 69.50 16.71
N ALA A 217 -14.76 69.38 17.90
CA ALA A 217 -15.48 70.49 18.55
C ALA A 217 -14.54 71.67 18.89
N GLU A 218 -13.29 71.40 19.27
CA GLU A 218 -12.28 72.43 19.53
C GLU A 218 -11.81 73.09 18.23
N ARG A 219 -11.58 72.33 17.16
CA ARG A 219 -11.31 72.89 15.83
C ARG A 219 -12.47 73.72 15.31
N GLU A 220 -13.71 73.26 15.45
CA GLU A 220 -14.89 74.04 15.08
C GLU A 220 -15.01 75.32 15.92
N ARG A 221 -14.66 75.29 17.20
CA ARG A 221 -14.60 76.49 18.06
C ARG A 221 -13.51 77.45 17.62
N ILE A 222 -12.31 76.95 17.32
CA ILE A 222 -11.19 77.78 16.83
C ILE A 222 -11.53 78.36 15.47
N GLU A 223 -12.13 77.59 14.56
CA GLU A 223 -12.57 78.07 13.25
C GLU A 223 -13.75 79.06 13.36
N ALA A 224 -14.66 78.86 14.30
CA ALA A 224 -15.72 79.83 14.60
C ALA A 224 -15.15 81.12 15.20
N GLN A 225 -14.16 81.01 16.10
CA GLN A 225 -13.49 82.16 16.69
C GLN A 225 -12.63 82.90 15.66
N GLN A 226 -11.92 82.20 14.77
CA GLN A 226 -11.20 82.79 13.66
C GLN A 226 -12.13 83.40 12.61
N ARG A 227 -13.30 82.79 12.35
CA ARG A 227 -14.32 83.40 11.50
C ARG A 227 -14.89 84.67 12.14
N ALA A 228 -15.19 84.65 13.43
CA ALA A 228 -15.62 85.83 14.17
C ALA A 228 -14.54 86.92 14.21
N GLU A 229 -13.26 86.58 14.38
CA GLU A 229 -12.17 87.55 14.33
C GLU A 229 -11.96 88.10 12.92
N ARG A 230 -12.07 87.26 11.87
CA ARG A 230 -12.04 87.72 10.48
C ARG A 230 -13.24 88.60 10.16
N GLU A 231 -14.44 88.26 10.58
CA GLU A 231 -15.63 89.10 10.42
C GLU A 231 -15.49 90.41 11.20
N GLN A 232 -14.90 90.42 12.40
CA GLN A 232 -14.62 91.66 13.13
C GLN A 232 -13.52 92.49 12.47
N ARG A 233 -12.47 91.87 11.93
CA ARG A 233 -11.44 92.58 11.14
C ARG A 233 -12.02 93.12 9.84
N GLU A 234 -12.81 92.34 9.11
CA GLU A 234 -13.48 92.78 7.89
C GLU A 234 -14.58 93.81 8.15
N ALA A 235 -15.25 93.78 9.32
CA ALA A 235 -16.18 94.81 9.74
C ALA A 235 -15.45 96.09 10.18
N ALA A 236 -14.32 95.97 10.88
CA ALA A 236 -13.46 97.11 11.23
C ALA A 236 -12.83 97.74 9.97
N GLU A 237 -12.36 96.92 9.03
CA GLU A 237 -11.78 97.38 7.76
C GLU A 237 -12.87 97.92 6.82
N ARG A 238 -14.09 97.38 6.83
CA ARG A 238 -15.24 98.01 6.15
C ARG A 238 -15.64 99.32 6.80
N ALA A 239 -15.65 99.44 8.13
CA ALA A 239 -15.93 100.68 8.83
C ALA A 239 -14.82 101.73 8.62
N GLU A 240 -13.56 101.31 8.52
CA GLU A 240 -12.45 102.19 8.17
C GLU A 240 -12.49 102.61 6.70
N ARG A 241 -12.82 101.70 5.78
CA ARG A 241 -13.05 102.02 4.35
C ARG A 241 -14.28 102.88 4.14
N GLU A 242 -15.36 102.74 4.92
CA GLU A 242 -16.52 103.64 4.88
C GLU A 242 -16.17 105.03 5.45
N LYS A 243 -15.36 105.11 6.51
CA LYS A 243 -14.85 106.39 7.01
C LYS A 243 -13.88 107.06 6.03
N GLN A 244 -13.00 106.29 5.38
CA GLN A 244 -12.10 106.80 4.35
C GLN A 244 -12.86 107.18 3.07
N ALA A 245 -13.88 106.42 2.67
CA ALA A 245 -14.76 106.73 1.54
C ALA A 245 -15.64 107.96 1.82
N ALA A 246 -16.06 108.21 3.06
CA ALA A 246 -16.78 109.43 3.44
C ALA A 246 -15.87 110.67 3.37
N VAL A 247 -14.62 110.56 3.83
CA VAL A 247 -13.62 111.64 3.75
C VAL A 247 -13.16 111.88 2.30
N GLU A 248 -13.05 110.84 1.47
CA GLU A 248 -12.75 110.97 0.05
C GLU A 248 -13.94 111.45 -0.78
N ALA A 249 -15.18 111.12 -0.41
CA ALA A 249 -16.38 111.66 -1.06
C ALA A 249 -16.58 113.16 -0.73
N GLU A 250 -16.23 113.62 0.47
CA GLU A 250 -16.22 115.04 0.81
C GLU A 250 -15.08 115.79 0.09
N ARG A 251 -13.88 115.20 -0.01
CA ARG A 251 -12.77 115.74 -0.81
C ARG A 251 -13.06 115.75 -2.32
N ARG A 252 -13.73 114.72 -2.86
CA ARG A 252 -14.17 114.69 -4.28
C ARG A 252 -15.24 115.74 -4.56
N LYS A 253 -16.19 115.98 -3.66
CA LYS A 253 -17.17 117.07 -3.83
C LYS A 253 -16.51 118.45 -3.79
N ALA A 254 -15.50 118.65 -2.94
CA ALA A 254 -14.71 119.88 -2.91
C ALA A 254 -13.81 120.05 -4.16
N GLN A 255 -13.26 118.97 -4.72
CA GLN A 255 -12.49 118.99 -5.97
C GLN A 255 -13.36 119.14 -7.21
N GLU A 256 -14.55 118.54 -7.27
CA GLU A 256 -15.49 118.71 -8.39
C GLU A 256 -16.06 120.14 -8.44
N GLU A 257 -16.26 120.79 -7.30
CA GLU A 257 -16.69 122.20 -7.27
C GLU A 257 -15.54 123.17 -7.63
N ALA A 258 -14.30 122.87 -7.20
CA ALA A 258 -13.11 123.61 -7.63
C ALA A 258 -12.80 123.45 -9.13
N ASP A 259 -12.97 122.24 -9.68
CA ASP A 259 -12.76 121.97 -11.11
C ASP A 259 -13.88 122.55 -11.99
N ARG A 260 -15.12 122.69 -11.48
CA ARG A 260 -16.21 123.38 -12.18
C ARG A 260 -15.93 124.89 -12.30
N ILE A 261 -15.41 125.52 -11.25
CA ILE A 261 -15.00 126.93 -11.25
C ILE A 261 -13.78 127.16 -12.16
N ARG A 262 -12.81 126.22 -12.18
CA ARG A 262 -11.63 126.32 -13.05
C ARG A 262 -11.97 126.17 -14.54
N ARG A 263 -12.87 125.24 -14.91
CA ARG A 263 -13.30 125.06 -16.30
C ARG A 263 -14.16 126.22 -16.81
N GLU A 264 -14.94 126.88 -15.96
CA GLU A 264 -15.68 128.09 -16.33
C GLU A 264 -14.75 129.32 -16.51
N ALA A 265 -13.65 129.40 -15.72
CA ALA A 265 -12.63 130.43 -15.87
C ALA A 265 -11.78 130.26 -17.15
N GLU A 266 -11.36 129.03 -17.47
CA GLU A 266 -10.57 128.74 -18.68
C GLU A 266 -11.37 128.98 -19.99
N GLN A 267 -12.69 128.77 -19.99
CA GLN A 267 -13.53 129.07 -21.16
C GLN A 267 -13.73 130.59 -21.38
N ARG A 268 -13.75 131.41 -20.33
CA ARG A 268 -13.82 132.88 -20.45
C ARG A 268 -12.49 133.50 -20.89
N GLU A 269 -11.36 132.90 -20.55
CA GLU A 269 -10.03 133.38 -20.98
C GLU A 269 -9.74 133.06 -22.45
N GLN A 270 -10.10 131.86 -22.92
CA GLN A 270 -9.99 131.45 -24.33
C GLN A 270 -10.85 132.32 -25.27
N ALA A 271 -12.02 132.80 -24.82
CA ALA A 271 -12.87 133.70 -25.60
C ALA A 271 -12.25 135.11 -25.78
N ARG A 272 -11.50 135.63 -24.79
CA ARG A 272 -10.83 136.94 -24.88
C ARG A 272 -9.61 136.92 -25.81
N LEU A 273 -8.80 135.86 -25.78
CA LEU A 273 -7.62 135.72 -26.64
C LEU A 273 -7.98 135.56 -28.14
N ALA A 274 -9.19 135.08 -28.46
CA ALA A 274 -9.68 134.99 -29.83
C ALA A 274 -10.14 136.35 -30.40
N GLU A 275 -10.63 137.27 -29.55
CA GLU A 275 -11.05 138.61 -29.96
C GLU A 275 -9.85 139.56 -30.16
N GLU A 276 -8.79 139.39 -29.36
CA GLU A 276 -7.57 140.21 -29.43
C GLU A 276 -6.75 139.95 -30.70
N LYS A 277 -6.75 138.71 -31.21
CA LYS A 277 -6.12 138.36 -32.50
C LYS A 277 -6.82 138.98 -33.72
N ARG A 278 -8.12 139.30 -33.64
CA ARG A 278 -8.83 139.96 -34.76
C ARG A 278 -8.52 141.45 -34.91
N LYS A 279 -8.03 142.13 -33.86
CA LYS A 279 -7.71 143.58 -33.92
C LYS A 279 -6.28 143.88 -34.42
N ALA A 280 -5.35 142.93 -34.32
CA ALA A 280 -3.98 143.09 -34.80
C ALA A 280 -3.86 143.05 -36.35
N ASP A 281 -4.69 142.25 -37.01
CA ASP A 281 -4.64 142.07 -38.47
C ASP A 281 -5.17 143.29 -39.26
N GLU A 282 -5.93 144.19 -38.62
CA GLU A 282 -6.48 145.39 -39.26
C GLU A 282 -5.47 146.56 -39.35
N GLN A 283 -4.43 146.57 -38.51
CA GLN A 283 -3.39 147.63 -38.51
C GLN A 283 -2.38 147.50 -39.66
N VAL A 284 -2.10 146.28 -40.16
CA VAL A 284 -1.09 146.04 -41.20
C VAL A 284 -1.48 146.61 -42.58
N ARG A 285 -2.79 146.75 -42.87
CA ARG A 285 -3.26 147.29 -44.16
C ARG A 285 -3.07 148.80 -44.31
N ARG A 286 -3.00 149.56 -43.22
CA ARG A 286 -2.91 151.04 -43.28
C ARG A 286 -1.50 151.56 -43.60
N GLU A 287 -0.46 150.76 -43.38
CA GLU A 287 0.93 151.17 -43.59
C GLU A 287 1.39 151.08 -45.06
N ALA A 288 0.72 150.29 -45.90
CA ALA A 288 1.08 150.10 -47.30
C ALA A 288 0.74 151.32 -48.19
N ASP A 289 -0.32 152.05 -47.86
CA ASP A 289 -0.91 153.10 -48.70
C ASP A 289 -0.13 154.43 -48.68
N VAL A 290 0.67 154.67 -47.64
CA VAL A 290 1.48 155.90 -47.50
C VAL A 290 2.75 155.86 -48.36
N LYS A 291 3.33 154.67 -48.58
CA LYS A 291 4.56 154.51 -49.36
C LYS A 291 4.34 154.78 -50.85
N HIS A 292 3.20 154.38 -51.40
CA HIS A 292 2.87 154.58 -52.81
C HIS A 292 2.78 156.07 -53.19
N ARG A 293 2.18 156.89 -52.32
CA ARG A 293 1.99 158.33 -52.55
C ARG A 293 3.31 159.13 -52.64
N LYS A 294 4.36 158.72 -51.94
CA LYS A 294 5.68 159.39 -52.01
C LYS A 294 6.44 159.09 -53.30
N ALA A 295 6.26 157.89 -53.87
CA ALA A 295 6.95 157.48 -55.09
C ALA A 295 6.47 158.30 -56.31
N VAL A 296 5.15 158.44 -56.47
CA VAL A 296 4.54 159.14 -57.61
C VAL A 296 4.90 160.63 -57.65
N GLY A 297 4.88 161.32 -56.51
CA GLY A 297 5.24 162.74 -56.44
C GLY A 297 6.70 163.05 -56.80
N THR A 298 7.62 162.09 -56.57
CA THR A 298 9.05 162.28 -56.86
C THR A 298 9.34 162.18 -58.37
N GLU A 299 8.63 161.29 -59.07
CA GLU A 299 8.75 161.09 -60.51
C GLU A 299 8.30 162.34 -61.31
N ILE A 300 7.18 162.96 -60.92
CA ILE A 300 6.62 164.12 -61.63
C ILE A 300 7.57 165.32 -61.56
N VAL A 301 8.17 165.60 -60.40
CA VAL A 301 9.14 166.71 -60.23
C VAL A 301 10.40 166.48 -61.08
N LYS A 302 10.84 165.22 -61.21
CA LYS A 302 12.02 164.86 -62.02
C LYS A 302 11.75 165.05 -63.51
N ALA A 303 10.55 164.73 -63.98
CA ALA A 303 10.15 164.94 -65.37
C ALA A 303 10.06 166.43 -65.74
N LEU A 304 9.49 167.25 -64.84
CA LEU A 304 9.37 168.71 -65.02
C LEU A 304 10.74 169.40 -65.18
N LEU A 305 11.73 169.00 -64.36
CA LEU A 305 13.11 169.51 -64.43
C LEU A 305 13.84 169.21 -65.74
N ALA A 306 13.50 168.10 -66.41
CA ALA A 306 14.25 167.62 -67.58
C ALA A 306 13.72 168.16 -68.91
N LYS A 307 12.44 168.51 -68.98
CA LYS A 307 11.76 168.93 -70.22
C LYS A 307 11.56 170.43 -70.34
N THR A 308 11.86 171.17 -69.29
CA THR A 308 11.65 172.61 -69.23
C THR A 308 12.88 173.30 -68.64
N SER A 309 12.98 174.61 -68.83
CA SER A 309 14.03 175.46 -68.23
C SER A 309 13.72 175.82 -66.76
N LEU A 310 12.88 175.05 -66.07
CA LEU A 310 12.39 175.36 -64.72
C LEU A 310 13.32 174.83 -63.62
N THR A 311 13.48 175.61 -62.57
CA THR A 311 14.25 175.20 -61.38
C THR A 311 13.45 174.24 -60.48
N ARG A 312 14.13 173.45 -59.65
CA ARG A 312 13.49 172.40 -58.80
C ARG A 312 12.36 172.94 -57.92
N ASN A 313 12.51 174.17 -57.44
CA ASN A 313 11.48 174.82 -56.62
C ASN A 313 10.24 175.16 -57.44
N GLN A 314 10.42 175.69 -58.65
CA GLN A 314 9.32 175.97 -59.58
C GLN A 314 8.62 174.67 -60.03
N ALA A 315 9.36 173.56 -60.21
CA ALA A 315 8.77 172.27 -60.54
C ALA A 315 7.88 171.70 -59.41
N ILE A 316 8.27 171.89 -58.13
CA ILE A 316 7.47 171.49 -56.97
C ILE A 316 6.21 172.35 -56.87
N GLU A 317 6.33 173.65 -57.11
CA GLU A 317 5.19 174.57 -57.13
C GLU A 317 4.17 174.18 -58.20
N VAL A 318 4.64 173.80 -59.40
CA VAL A 318 3.79 173.25 -60.46
C VAL A 318 3.14 171.92 -60.05
N LEU A 319 3.87 170.98 -59.43
CA LEU A 319 3.27 169.73 -58.93
C LEU A 319 2.17 170.01 -57.89
N LEU A 320 2.37 170.96 -56.97
CA LEU A 320 1.37 171.33 -55.98
C LEU A 320 0.14 171.94 -56.65
N ALA A 321 0.33 172.87 -57.59
CA ALA A 321 -0.77 173.48 -58.32
C ALA A 321 -1.59 172.45 -59.13
N ILE A 322 -0.93 171.43 -59.70
CA ILE A 322 -1.59 170.30 -60.38
C ILE A 322 -2.29 169.40 -59.37
N LYS A 323 -1.62 169.02 -58.27
CA LYS A 323 -2.15 168.15 -57.20
C LYS A 323 -3.39 168.75 -56.55
N ASP A 324 -3.39 170.06 -56.35
CA ASP A 324 -4.50 170.78 -55.72
C ASP A 324 -5.60 171.14 -56.74
N GLY A 325 -5.46 170.75 -58.01
CA GLY A 325 -6.49 170.90 -59.04
C GLY A 325 -6.70 172.33 -59.54
N ASN A 326 -5.79 173.26 -59.22
CA ASN A 326 -5.92 174.70 -59.50
C ASN A 326 -5.60 175.08 -60.96
N ILE A 327 -5.02 174.15 -61.74
CA ILE A 327 -4.78 174.32 -63.17
C ILE A 327 -5.81 173.48 -63.92
N PRO A 328 -6.87 174.08 -64.49
CA PRO A 328 -7.82 173.34 -65.31
C PRO A 328 -7.16 172.91 -66.63
N HIS A 329 -7.57 171.76 -67.15
CA HIS A 329 -7.05 171.19 -68.40
C HIS A 329 -5.54 170.89 -68.37
N THR A 330 -5.05 170.26 -67.31
CA THR A 330 -3.66 169.73 -67.24
C THR A 330 -3.42 168.52 -68.15
N GLY A 331 -4.47 167.96 -68.74
CA GLY A 331 -4.41 167.00 -69.84
C GLY A 331 -4.83 167.64 -71.14
N ILE A 332 -3.91 168.34 -71.81
CA ILE A 332 -4.09 168.82 -73.19
C ILE A 332 -3.12 168.03 -74.04
N ASN A 333 -3.67 167.13 -74.86
CA ASN A 333 -2.93 166.44 -75.91
C ASN A 333 -3.58 166.76 -77.25
N TYR A 334 -2.74 167.27 -78.16
CA TYR A 334 -3.01 167.68 -79.54
C TYR A 334 -3.08 166.51 -80.51
#